data_AF-A0A0P7YED7-F1
#
_entry.id   AF-A0A0P7YED7-F1
#
_cell.length_a   1.000
_cell.length_b   1.000
_cell.length_c   1.000
_cell.angle_alpha   90.00
_cell.angle_beta   90.00
_cell.angle_gamma   90.00
#
_symmetry.space_group_name_H-M   'P 1'
#
loop_
_entity.id
_entity.type
_entity.pdbx_description
1 polymer ?
#
loop_
_entity_poly.entity_id
_entity_poly.type
_entity_poly.pdbx_seq_one_letter_code
_entity_poly.pdbx_strand_id
1 'polypeptide(L)' 'MKVMKFGGTSVGKPERMHQVKDLVTASDEPTIVVLSALSGTTNALVGIGEALADAN' A
#
# COMPACT_ATOMS: atom_id res chain seq x y z
N MET A 1 -13.82 16.86 3.92
CA MET A 1 -12.70 16.28 3.16
C MET A 1 -12.01 15.30 4.07
N LYS A 2 -11.93 14.03 3.66
CA LYS A 2 -11.44 12.93 4.47
C LYS A 2 -10.12 12.40 3.93
N VAL A 3 -9.23 11.95 4.81
CA VAL A 3 -7.98 11.29 4.43
C VAL A 3 -7.95 9.89 5.04
N MET A 4 -7.72 8.87 4.21
CA MET A 4 -7.69 7.47 4.62
C MET A 4 -6.35 6.85 4.24
N LYS A 5 -5.64 6.27 5.20
CA LYS A 5 -4.35 5.60 4.96
C LYS A 5 -4.47 4.10 5.18
N PHE A 6 -3.97 3.32 4.23
CA PHE A 6 -3.91 1.86 4.31
C PHE A 6 -2.47 1.36 4.28
N GLY A 7 -2.13 0.45 5.19
CA GLY A 7 -0.80 -0.18 5.25
C GLY A 7 -0.66 -1.33 4.26
N GLY A 8 0.57 -1.84 4.11
CA GLY A 8 0.88 -2.89 3.13
C GLY A 8 0.15 -4.22 3.37
N THR A 9 -0.22 -4.53 4.61
CA THR A 9 -1.04 -5.71 4.95
C THR A 9 -2.50 -5.52 4.54
N SER A 10 -3.02 -4.29 4.63
CA SER A 10 -4.38 -3.91 4.21
C SER A 10 -4.57 -3.96 2.70
N VAL A 11 -3.48 -3.93 1.93
CA VAL A 11 -3.50 -4.05 0.46
C VAL A 11 -2.74 -5.26 -0.05
N GLY A 12 -2.32 -6.18 0.83
CA GLY A 12 -1.42 -7.27 0.46
C GLY A 12 -2.07 -8.43 -0.30
N LYS A 13 -3.41 -8.44 -0.44
CA LYS A 13 -4.17 -9.46 -1.17
C LYS A 13 -5.33 -8.81 -1.94
N PRO A 14 -5.75 -9.35 -3.08
CA PRO A 14 -6.87 -8.82 -3.86
C PRO A 14 -8.16 -8.65 -3.05
N GLU A 15 -8.50 -9.62 -2.18
CA GLU A 15 -9.73 -9.55 -1.37
C GLU A 15 -9.70 -8.37 -0.39
N ARG A 16 -8.51 -8.05 0.14
CA ARG A 16 -8.31 -6.90 1.02
C ARG A 16 -8.40 -5.58 0.26
N MET A 17 -7.90 -5.53 -0.97
CA MET A 17 -8.06 -4.35 -1.83
C MET A 17 -9.54 -4.06 -2.15
N HIS A 18 -10.35 -5.10 -2.39
CA HIS A 18 -11.79 -4.94 -2.56
C HIS A 18 -12.48 -4.38 -1.30
N GLN A 19 -12.11 -4.88 -0.11
CA GLN A 19 -12.60 -4.32 1.16
C GLN A 19 -12.20 -2.85 1.33
N VAL A 20 -10.97 -2.48 0.96
CA VAL A 20 -10.52 -1.08 0.97
C VAL A 20 -11.37 -0.25 0.01
N LYS A 21 -11.61 -0.74 -1.22
CA LYS A 21 -12.49 -0.09 -2.19
C LYS A 21 -13.89 0.16 -1.61
N ASP A 22 -14.50 -0.83 -0.99
CA ASP A 22 -15.83 -0.67 -0.38
C ASP A 22 -15.83 0.39 0.74
N LEU A 23 -14.76 0.44 1.56
CA LEU A 23 -14.61 1.45 2.61
C LEU A 23 -14.45 2.88 2.08
N VAL A 24 -13.66 3.07 1.02
CA VAL A 24 -13.39 4.40 0.46
C VAL A 24 -14.56 4.92 -0.38
N THR A 25 -15.40 4.03 -0.93
CA THR A 25 -16.58 4.40 -1.73
C THR A 25 -17.89 4.38 -0.94
N ALA A 26 -17.85 4.20 0.39
CA ALA A 26 -19.06 4.11 1.22
C ALA A 26 -19.79 5.45 1.42
N SER A 27 -19.19 6.57 1.01
CA SER A 27 -19.71 7.92 1.18
C SER A 27 -19.33 8.79 -0.01
N ASP A 28 -20.17 9.78 -0.32
CA ASP A 28 -19.91 10.80 -1.34
C ASP A 28 -18.97 11.92 -0.84
N GLU A 29 -18.45 11.83 0.40
CA GLU A 29 -17.48 12.80 0.91
C GLU A 29 -16.15 12.72 0.11
N PRO A 30 -15.64 13.85 -0.42
CA PRO A 30 -14.34 13.88 -1.08
C PRO A 30 -13.23 13.31 -0.19
N THR A 31 -12.61 12.23 -0.66
CA THR A 31 -11.66 11.42 0.12
C THR A 31 -10.33 11.29 -0.62
N ILE A 32 -9.24 11.60 0.09
CA ILE A 32 -7.87 11.31 -0.35
C ILE A 32 -7.46 9.96 0.23
N VAL A 33 -7.01 9.05 -0.62
CA VAL A 33 -6.56 7.71 -0.22
C VAL A 33 -5.04 7.63 -0.34
N VAL A 34 -4.38 7.29 0.76
CA VAL A 34 -2.93 7.08 0.84
C VAL A 34 -2.65 5.60 1.03
N LEU A 35 -1.86 5.00 0.13
CA LEU A 35 -1.52 3.58 0.17
C LEU A 35 -0.02 3.40 0.41
N SER A 36 0.32 2.45 1.28
CA SER A 36 1.66 1.86 1.27
C SER A 36 1.79 0.84 0.13
N ALA A 37 3.02 0.48 -0.25
CA ALA A 37 3.27 -0.67 -1.12
C ALA A 37 2.75 -1.97 -0.47
N LEU A 38 2.56 -3.02 -1.29
CA LEU A 38 2.16 -4.33 -0.80
C LEU A 38 3.17 -4.86 0.24
N SER A 39 2.68 -5.65 1.20
CA SER A 39 3.49 -6.22 2.27
C SER A 39 4.73 -6.92 1.72
N GLY A 40 5.91 -6.51 2.20
CA GLY A 40 7.20 -7.07 1.79
C GLY A 40 7.81 -6.46 0.53
N THR A 41 7.06 -5.72 -0.30
CA THR A 41 7.58 -5.13 -1.55
C THR A 41 8.70 -4.13 -1.29
N THR A 42 8.52 -3.21 -0.34
CA THR A 42 9.57 -2.24 0.00
C THR A 42 10.83 -2.93 0.52
N ASN A 43 10.69 -3.97 1.34
CA ASN A 43 11.84 -4.74 1.84
C ASN A 43 12.58 -5.44 0.70
N ALA A 44 11.86 -6.01 -0.26
CA ALA A 44 12.46 -6.63 -1.44
C ALA A 44 13.23 -5.60 -2.29
N LEU A 45 12.66 -4.41 -2.50
CA LEU A 45 13.33 -3.33 -3.23
C LEU A 45 14.58 -2.83 -2.51
N VAL A 46 14.53 -2.67 -1.19
CA VAL A 46 15.69 -2.31 -0.36
C VAL A 46 16.77 -3.37 -0.48
N GLY A 47 16.42 -4.66 -0.34
CA GLY A 47 17.38 -5.76 -0.44
C GLY A 47 18.04 -5.87 -1.83
N ILE A 48 17.31 -5.56 -2.91
CA ILE A 48 17.90 -5.47 -4.25
C ILE A 48 18.91 -4.31 -4.34
N GLY A 49 18.57 -3.15 -3.77
CA GLY A 49 19.45 -1.99 -3.73
C GLY A 49 20.74 -2.25 -2.95
N GLU A 50 20.62 -2.90 -1.79
CA GLU A 50 21.77 -3.31 -0.95
C GLU A 50 22.66 -4.30 -1.70
N ALA A 51 22.08 -5.34 -2.31
CA ALA A 51 22.85 -6.33 -3.07
C ALA A 51 23.62 -5.72 -4.26
N LEU A 52 23.07 -4.69 -4.90
CA LEU A 52 23.75 -3.96 -5.98
C LEU A 52 24.86 -3.04 -5.45
N ALA A 53 24.65 -2.41 -4.30
CA ALA A 53 25.66 -1.55 -3.67
C ALA A 53 26.87 -2.36 -3.19
N ASP A 54 26.62 -3.52 -2.57
CA ASP A 54 27.66 -4.40 -2.01
C ASP A 54 28.49 -5.14 -3.08
N ALA A 55 28.00 -5.20 -4.33
CA ALA A 55 28.71 -5.81 -5.45
C ALA A 55 29.76 -4.89 -6.14
N ASN A 56 29.94 -3.67 -5.63
CA ASN A 56 30.97 -2.70 -6.08
C ASN A 56 32.10 -2.56 -5.05
#